data_AF-A0A1F5VKB4-F1
#
_entry.id   AF-A0A1F5VKB4-F1
#
_cell.length_a   1.000
_cell.length_b   1.000
_cell.length_c   1.000
_cell.angle_alpha   90.00
_cell.angle_beta   90.00
_cell.angle_gamma   90.00
#
_symmetry.space_group_name_H-M   'P 1'
#
loop_
_entity.id
_entity.type
_entity.pdbx_description
1 polymer ?
#
loop_
_entity_poly.entity_id
_entity_poly.type
_entity_poly.pdbx_seq_one_letter_code
_entity_poly.pdbx_strand_id
1 'polypeptide(L)'
;MLINKIKSLLFTAIYAIIRPEAVFADMYTLQNPINAGSFAEVVQKIAQLMTQIGLPIAAIFLVWSGFLFVSARGDEKKLETAKSAFYWTVIGTALIVGAYAIATAIVNFAQQL
;
A
#
# COMPACT_ATOMS: atom_id res chain seq x y z
N MET A 1 43.23 33.47 -23.94
CA MET A 1 42.43 32.52 -23.12
C MET A 1 41.10 32.13 -23.76
N LEU A 2 40.36 33.06 -24.38
CA LEU A 2 39.05 32.81 -25.01
C LEU A 2 39.07 31.84 -26.21
N ILE A 3 40.10 31.91 -27.07
CA ILE A 3 40.22 31.08 -28.29
C ILE A 3 40.36 29.58 -27.95
N ASN A 4 41.00 29.23 -26.83
CA ASN A 4 41.16 27.84 -26.41
C ASN A 4 39.86 27.25 -25.84
N LYS A 5 39.04 28.08 -25.19
CA LYS A 5 37.70 27.67 -24.73
C LYS A 5 36.76 27.40 -25.90
N ILE A 6 36.82 28.22 -26.95
CA ILE A 6 36.01 28.05 -28.17
C ILE A 6 36.41 26.77 -28.92
N LYS A 7 37.70 26.47 -29.06
CA LYS A 7 38.17 25.22 -29.66
C LYS A 7 37.73 23.99 -28.86
N SER A 8 37.79 24.05 -27.52
CA SER A 8 37.31 22.97 -26.65
C SER A 8 35.81 22.71 -26.80
N LEU A 9 34.99 23.77 -26.91
CA LEU A 9 33.54 23.66 -27.10
C LEU A 9 33.18 23.03 -28.44
N LEU A 10 33.89 23.41 -29.51
CA LEU A 10 33.69 22.81 -30.83
C LEU A 10 34.13 21.34 -30.84
N PHE A 11 35.23 21.00 -30.15
CA PHE A 11 35.70 19.61 -30.05
C PHE A 11 34.73 18.73 -29.25
N THR A 12 34.13 19.24 -28.16
CA THR A 12 33.08 18.51 -27.41
C THR A 12 31.78 18.38 -28.20
N ALA A 13 31.41 19.39 -28.99
CA ALA A 13 30.24 19.32 -29.85
C ALA A 13 30.42 18.28 -30.96
N ILE A 14 31.61 18.22 -31.56
CA ILE A 14 31.98 17.19 -32.54
C ILE A 14 32.01 15.79 -31.88
N TYR A 15 32.54 15.68 -30.67
CA TYR A 15 32.57 14.43 -29.90
C TYR A 15 31.17 13.91 -29.55
N ALA A 16 30.22 14.81 -29.27
CA ALA A 16 28.82 14.48 -29.01
C ALA A 16 28.07 13.97 -30.26
N ILE A 17 28.49 14.36 -31.46
CA ILE A 17 27.91 13.87 -32.72
C ILE A 17 28.43 12.46 -33.07
N ILE A 18 29.67 12.13 -32.69
CA ILE A 18 30.33 10.85 -33.01
C ILE A 18 29.88 9.72 -32.06
N ARG A 19 29.41 10.03 -30.83
CA ARG A 19 28.82 9.07 -29.88
C ARG A 19 27.37 9.43 -29.51
N PRO A 20 26.38 9.10 -30.35
CA PRO A 20 24.96 9.37 -30.08
C PRO A 20 24.39 8.58 -28.88
N GLU A 21 25.15 7.60 -28.36
CA GLU A 21 24.81 6.78 -27.19
C GLU A 21 24.81 7.55 -25.84
N ALA A 22 25.29 8.80 -25.80
CA ALA A 22 25.27 9.61 -24.58
C ALA A 22 24.03 10.51 -24.43
N VAL A 23 23.14 10.58 -25.43
CA VAL A 23 22.01 11.54 -25.44
C VAL A 23 20.66 10.89 -25.11
N PHE A 24 20.54 9.57 -25.20
CA PHE A 24 19.28 8.86 -24.89
C PHE A 24 19.54 7.66 -23.99
N ALA A 25 19.80 7.93 -22.71
CA ALA A 25 19.73 6.92 -21.67
C ALA A 25 18.73 7.35 -20.60
N ASP A 26 17.52 7.75 -21.01
CA ASP A 26 16.38 7.65 -20.10
C ASP A 26 16.05 6.16 -19.99
N MET A 27 16.70 5.54 -19.00
CA MET A 27 16.43 4.20 -18.57
C MET A 27 15.00 4.17 -18.04
N TYR A 28 14.04 3.75 -18.89
CA TYR A 28 12.69 3.44 -18.43
C TYR A 28 12.76 2.19 -17.55
N THR A 29 13.13 2.38 -16.29
CA THR A 29 12.99 1.35 -15.28
C THR A 29 11.51 1.14 -15.04
N LEU A 30 11.02 -0.09 -15.22
CA LEU A 30 9.69 -0.46 -14.76
C LEU A 30 9.66 -0.34 -13.24
N GLN A 31 9.19 0.81 -12.74
CA GLN A 31 9.05 1.04 -11.31
C GLN A 31 7.90 0.17 -10.81
N ASN A 32 8.19 -0.70 -9.85
CA ASN A 32 7.18 -1.57 -9.26
C ASN A 32 6.06 -0.70 -8.66
N PRO A 33 4.81 -0.75 -9.18
CA PRO A 33 3.71 0.07 -8.67
C PRO A 33 3.33 -0.29 -7.22
N ILE A 34 3.70 -1.48 -6.75
CA ILE A 34 3.49 -1.95 -5.37
C ILE A 34 4.70 -1.64 -4.48
N ASN A 35 5.83 -1.23 -5.08
CA ASN A 35 7.08 -0.87 -4.41
C ASN A 35 7.49 -1.91 -3.34
N ALA A 36 7.46 -3.18 -3.73
CA ALA A 36 7.89 -4.32 -2.92
C ALA A 36 9.12 -4.98 -3.56
N GLY A 37 10.17 -5.18 -2.77
CA GLY A 37 11.41 -5.83 -3.17
C GLY A 37 11.48 -7.33 -2.86
N SER A 38 10.53 -7.86 -2.07
CA SER A 38 10.48 -9.28 -1.69
C SER A 38 9.04 -9.80 -1.60
N PHE A 39 8.87 -11.14 -1.66
CA PHE A 39 7.56 -11.77 -1.45
C PHE A 39 6.93 -11.39 -0.09
N ALA A 40 7.76 -11.27 0.95
CA ALA A 40 7.31 -10.91 2.28
C ALA A 40 6.74 -9.47 2.31
N GLU A 41 7.40 -8.53 1.63
CA GLU A 41 6.90 -7.15 1.47
C GLU A 41 5.60 -7.09 0.66
N VAL A 42 5.44 -7.94 -0.36
CA VAL A 42 4.17 -8.01 -1.11
C VAL A 42 3.01 -8.40 -0.17
N VAL A 43 3.20 -9.43 0.67
CA VAL A 43 2.19 -9.85 1.65
C VAL A 43 1.86 -8.72 2.63
N GLN A 44 2.88 -8.01 3.12
CA GLN A 44 2.69 -6.87 4.02
C GLN A 44 1.92 -5.72 3.36
N LYS A 45 2.25 -5.37 2.12
CA LYS A 45 1.56 -4.31 1.37
C LYS A 45 0.10 -4.66 1.09
N ILE A 46 -0.19 -5.92 0.77
CA ILE A 46 -1.58 -6.40 0.62
C ILE A 46 -2.34 -6.31 1.94
N ALA A 47 -1.74 -6.76 3.04
CA ALA A 47 -2.37 -6.67 4.36
C ALA A 47 -2.59 -5.20 4.79
N GLN A 48 -1.66 -4.31 4.45
CA GLN A 48 -1.78 -2.87 4.68
C GLN A 48 -2.96 -2.29 3.89
N LEU A 49 -3.08 -2.61 2.60
CA LEU A 49 -4.18 -2.16 1.75
C LEU A 49 -5.54 -2.66 2.27
N MET A 50 -5.61 -3.93 2.66
CA MET A 50 -6.79 -4.53 3.27
C MET A 50 -7.18 -3.82 4.56
N THR A 51 -6.21 -3.41 5.38
CA THR A 51 -6.47 -2.66 6.62
C THR A 51 -6.94 -1.23 6.33
N GLN A 52 -6.32 -0.56 5.36
CA GLN A 52 -6.65 0.80 4.97
C GLN A 52 -8.09 0.93 4.46
N ILE A 53 -8.58 -0.05 3.71
CA ILE A 53 -9.95 -0.08 3.18
C ILE A 53 -10.90 -0.76 4.19
N GLY A 54 -10.43 -1.80 4.87
CA GLY A 54 -11.23 -2.62 5.78
C GLY A 54 -11.64 -1.89 7.05
N LEU A 55 -10.80 -1.00 7.62
CA LEU A 55 -11.14 -0.25 8.83
C LEU A 55 -12.32 0.73 8.62
N PRO A 56 -12.35 1.56 7.56
CA PRO A 56 -13.54 2.36 7.25
C PRO A 56 -14.81 1.53 7.06
N ILE A 57 -14.71 0.38 6.38
CA ILE A 57 -15.83 -0.53 6.17
C ILE A 57 -16.32 -1.12 7.50
N ALA A 58 -15.40 -1.57 8.35
CA ALA A 58 -15.70 -2.05 9.68
C ALA A 58 -16.42 -0.99 10.53
N ALA A 59 -15.98 0.27 10.47
CA ALA A 59 -16.64 1.36 11.18
C ALA A 59 -18.09 1.56 10.72
N ILE A 60 -18.36 1.48 9.41
CA ILE A 60 -19.72 1.55 8.86
C ILE A 60 -20.58 0.39 9.38
N PHE A 61 -20.05 -0.84 9.36
CA PHE A 61 -20.77 -2.00 9.89
C PHE A 61 -21.01 -1.93 11.39
N LEU A 62 -20.10 -1.33 12.14
CA LEU A 62 -20.26 -1.12 13.58
C LEU A 62 -21.42 -0.17 13.85
N VAL A 63 -21.49 0.96 13.13
CA VAL A 63 -22.62 1.90 13.21
C VAL A 63 -23.92 1.23 12.78
N TRP A 64 -23.90 0.43 11.70
CA TRP A 64 -25.06 -0.32 11.22
C TRP A 64 -25.59 -1.30 12.28
N SER A 65 -24.70 -2.04 12.94
CA SER A 65 -25.09 -2.94 14.02
C SER A 65 -25.73 -2.17 15.19
N GLY A 66 -25.20 -1.00 15.53
CA GLY A 66 -25.78 -0.09 16.53
C GLY A 66 -27.19 0.38 16.15
N PHE A 67 -27.40 0.75 14.89
CA PHE A 67 -28.73 1.08 14.38
C PHE A 67 -29.70 -0.11 14.48
N LEU A 68 -29.22 -1.32 14.22
CA LEU A 68 -30.03 -2.54 14.33
C LEU A 68 -30.47 -2.80 15.79
N PHE A 69 -29.61 -2.51 16.77
CA PHE A 69 -29.97 -2.57 18.19
C PHE A 69 -31.07 -1.57 18.55
N VAL A 70 -30.97 -0.32 18.10
CA VAL A 70 -31.96 0.72 18.38
C VAL A 70 -33.30 0.42 17.69
N SER A 71 -33.26 -0.07 16.46
CA SER A 71 -34.46 -0.39 15.68
C SER A 71 -35.20 -1.66 16.15
N ALA A 72 -34.53 -2.55 16.89
CA ALA A 72 -35.14 -3.76 17.42
C ALA A 72 -36.26 -3.47 18.44
N ARG A 73 -36.19 -2.36 19.19
CA ARG A 73 -37.26 -1.89 20.11
C ARG A 73 -37.81 -2.98 21.06
N GLY A 74 -36.98 -3.93 21.48
CA GLY A 74 -37.39 -5.03 22.38
C GLY A 74 -37.91 -6.29 21.69
N ASP A 75 -37.95 -6.33 20.36
CA ASP A 75 -38.20 -7.56 19.59
C ASP A 75 -36.98 -8.50 19.71
N GLU A 76 -37.18 -9.66 20.35
CA GLU A 76 -36.11 -10.64 20.62
C GLU A 76 -35.40 -11.11 19.36
N LYS A 77 -36.14 -11.34 18.27
CA LYS A 77 -35.60 -11.84 17.00
C LYS A 77 -34.73 -10.79 16.30
N LYS A 78 -35.15 -9.52 16.34
CA LYS A 78 -34.34 -8.41 15.81
C LYS A 78 -33.12 -8.13 16.68
N LEU A 79 -33.25 -8.27 17.99
CA LEU A 79 -32.14 -8.17 18.94
C LEU A 79 -31.08 -9.25 18.69
N GLU A 80 -31.50 -10.49 18.43
CA GLU A 80 -30.57 -11.57 18.07
C GLU A 80 -29.81 -11.25 16.79
N THR A 81 -30.50 -10.75 15.77
CA THR A 81 -29.87 -10.30 14.52
C THR A 81 -28.86 -9.17 14.77
N ALA A 82 -29.21 -8.18 15.60
CA ALA A 82 -28.34 -7.06 15.98
C ALA A 82 -27.06 -7.55 16.68
N LYS A 83 -27.20 -8.48 17.64
CA LYS A 83 -26.07 -9.10 18.34
C LYS A 83 -25.18 -9.85 17.37
N SER A 84 -25.76 -10.69 16.51
CA SER A 84 -25.00 -11.45 15.53
C SER A 84 -24.20 -10.51 14.61
N ALA A 85 -24.85 -9.48 14.06
CA ALA A 85 -24.19 -8.49 13.21
C ALA A 85 -23.03 -7.78 13.92
N PHE A 86 -23.21 -7.40 15.18
CA PHE A 86 -22.15 -6.80 15.99
C PHE A 86 -20.98 -7.76 16.22
N TYR A 87 -21.25 -9.00 16.64
CA TYR A 87 -20.20 -10.00 16.87
C TYR A 87 -19.39 -10.27 15.61
N TRP A 88 -20.05 -10.47 14.47
CA TRP A 88 -19.36 -10.67 13.20
C TRP A 88 -18.55 -9.45 12.76
N THR A 89 -19.05 -8.24 13.04
CA THR A 89 -18.30 -7.00 12.77
C THR A 89 -17.04 -6.92 13.63
N VAL A 90 -17.13 -7.23 14.93
CA VAL A 90 -15.97 -7.20 15.84
C VAL A 90 -14.95 -8.26 15.44
N ILE A 91 -15.39 -9.48 15.15
CA ILE A 91 -14.49 -10.57 14.71
C ILE A 91 -13.82 -10.22 13.38
N GLY A 92 -14.58 -9.70 12.41
CA GLY A 92 -14.02 -9.28 11.12
C GLY A 92 -13.00 -8.15 11.26
N THR A 93 -13.27 -7.18 12.13
CA THR A 93 -12.34 -6.08 12.43
C THR A 93 -11.05 -6.61 13.07
N ALA A 94 -11.19 -7.49 14.08
CA ALA A 94 -10.06 -8.11 14.76
C ALA A 94 -9.21 -8.95 13.79
N LEU A 95 -9.85 -9.63 12.84
CA LEU A 95 -9.16 -10.43 11.82
C LEU A 95 -8.35 -9.57 10.86
N ILE A 96 -8.89 -8.44 10.39
CA ILE A 96 -8.17 -7.49 9.53
C ILE A 96 -6.92 -6.95 10.24
N VAL A 97 -7.10 -6.44 11.46
CA VAL A 97 -6.00 -5.87 12.25
C VAL A 97 -4.98 -6.95 12.63
N GLY A 98 -5.45 -8.13 13.04
CA GLY A 98 -4.60 -9.26 13.39
C GLY A 98 -3.77 -9.75 12.22
N ALA A 99 -4.35 -9.87 11.02
CA ALA A 99 -3.63 -10.27 9.82
C ALA A 99 -2.49 -9.31 9.48
N TYR A 100 -2.74 -8.00 9.56
CA TYR A 100 -1.70 -6.99 9.33
C TYR A 100 -0.60 -7.01 10.40
N ALA A 101 -0.96 -7.17 11.67
CA ALA A 101 -0.01 -7.26 12.77
C ALA A 101 0.91 -8.48 12.61
N ILE A 102 0.34 -9.66 12.30
CA ILE A 102 1.11 -10.89 12.09
C ILE A 102 2.02 -10.76 10.86
N ALA A 103 1.49 -10.26 9.74
CA ALA A 103 2.29 -10.07 8.52
C ALA A 103 3.49 -9.14 8.77
N THR A 104 3.26 -8.03 9.48
CA THR A 104 4.33 -7.09 9.83
C THR A 104 5.34 -7.69 10.80
N ALA A 105 4.88 -8.46 11.79
CA ALA A 105 5.78 -9.15 12.73
C ALA A 105 6.70 -10.14 12.01
N ILE A 106 6.18 -10.93 11.07
CA ILE A 106 6.96 -11.90 10.30
C ILE A 106 8.00 -11.19 9.42
N VAL A 107 7.60 -10.13 8.71
CA VAL A 107 8.54 -9.37 7.85
C VAL A 107 9.65 -8.75 8.68
N ASN A 108 9.31 -8.11 9.79
CA ASN A 108 10.29 -7.48 10.67
C ASN A 108 11.26 -8.50 11.26
N PHE A 109 10.77 -9.67 11.66
CA PHE A 109 11.61 -10.77 12.15
C PHE A 109 12.55 -11.27 11.06
N ALA A 110 12.06 -11.47 9.84
CA ALA A 110 12.87 -11.94 8.71
C ALA A 110 13.95 -10.92 8.29
N GLN A 111 13.71 -9.63 8.45
CA GLN A 111 14.68 -8.56 8.16
C GLN A 111 15.74 -8.39 9.25
N GLN A 112 15.49 -8.86 10.47
CA GLN A 112 16.43 -8.76 11.60
C GLN A 112 17.46 -9.90 11.63
N LEU A 113 17.24 -10.97 10.86
CA LEU A 113 18.18 -12.07 10.63
C LEU A 113 19.12 -11.76 9.47
#